data_AF-A0A9X4PE02-F1
#
_entry.id   AF-A0A9X4PE02-F1
#
_cell.length_a   1.000
_cell.length_b   1.000
_cell.length_c   1.000
_cell.angle_alpha   90.00
_cell.angle_beta   90.00
_cell.angle_gamma   90.00
#
_symmetry.space_group_name_H-M   'P 1'
#
loop_
_entity.id
_entity.type
_entity.pdbx_description
1 polymer ?
#
loop_
_entity_poly.entity_id
_entity_poly.type
_entity_poly.pdbx_seq_one_letter_code
_entity_poly.pdbx_strand_id
1 'polypeptide(L)'
;MALFYSPTKPRQPIPQQQAEIIELDYQGLGVAKIAGKTWFIENALPQEVVSFSVVENKRQYGRGIARKWLKAHPQRQKPKCDYYARCGGCQSQHIPIAMQRQAKQQALLRQLSQWHKHIELMPMITGDPWQYRRRIRLSLRVNPKNKQLEVGFRQKQSQHIVAIEHCEVVEPCLNKIIAKLTALFSQWQQPQQLGHIELVAGDNGVSMLLRHLGDVDSRDKALLQHFAEQQQLNLFVQSDDEVKCWYGKMPMYRINDLKLQFDMQDFIQVNAPLNQQMVDTALHWLELQAEDHVLDLFCGMGNFTLPLSKYVASVVGIEGVQAMVAKARYNAEQNQCHNVRFYQTDLAKPFVDQPWAKQAFNKILLDPPRAGADFALNALCELQAEKILYVSCNPASLVRDAKILLEKGYQLGKLAMIDMFPHTGHLESISLFERQ
;
A
#
# COMPACT_ATOMS: atom_id res chain seq x y z
N MET A 1 -23.92 16.98 41.28
CA MET A 1 -24.42 15.73 40.67
C MET A 1 -23.34 14.67 40.80
N ALA A 2 -23.62 13.62 41.57
CA ALA A 2 -22.67 12.55 41.86
C ALA A 2 -22.36 11.73 40.60
N LEU A 3 -21.07 11.58 40.28
CA LEU A 3 -20.59 10.68 39.24
C LEU A 3 -20.62 9.25 39.79
N PHE A 4 -21.62 8.48 39.39
CA PHE A 4 -21.67 7.04 39.66
C PHE A 4 -20.59 6.34 38.82
N TYR A 5 -19.49 5.98 39.47
CA TYR A 5 -18.48 5.09 38.93
C TYR A 5 -19.12 3.70 38.75
N SER A 6 -19.45 3.35 37.50
CA SER A 6 -19.89 1.99 37.20
C SER A 6 -18.66 1.06 37.24
N PRO A 7 -18.66 0.00 38.07
CA PRO A 7 -17.56 -0.96 38.10
C PRO A 7 -17.44 -1.64 36.73
N THR A 8 -16.22 -1.67 36.20
CA THR A 8 -15.91 -2.46 35.00
C THR A 8 -16.21 -3.92 35.31
N LYS A 9 -17.20 -4.50 34.64
CA LYS A 9 -17.54 -5.92 34.77
C LYS A 9 -16.27 -6.76 34.56
N PRO A 10 -15.97 -7.74 35.42
CA PRO A 10 -14.89 -8.68 35.16
C PRO A 10 -15.14 -9.37 33.82
N ARG A 11 -14.11 -9.41 32.94
CA ARG A 11 -14.16 -10.13 31.67
C ARG A 11 -14.49 -11.60 31.97
N GLN A 12 -15.69 -12.05 31.58
CA GLN A 12 -16.01 -13.47 31.58
C GLN A 12 -14.96 -14.23 30.75
N PRO A 13 -14.50 -15.41 31.20
CA PRO A 13 -13.58 -16.22 30.42
C PRO A 13 -14.22 -16.52 29.07
N ILE A 14 -13.52 -16.11 28.01
CA ILE A 14 -13.96 -16.33 26.62
C ILE A 14 -14.04 -17.86 26.43
N PRO A 15 -15.18 -18.43 26.00
CA PRO A 15 -15.30 -19.87 25.78
C PRO A 15 -14.21 -20.31 24.80
N GLN A 16 -13.32 -21.18 25.26
CA GLN A 16 -12.26 -21.75 24.43
C GLN A 16 -12.90 -22.76 23.48
N GLN A 17 -12.71 -22.54 22.17
CA GLN A 17 -13.14 -23.47 21.14
C GLN A 17 -11.91 -24.09 20.49
N GLN A 18 -12.05 -25.34 20.05
CA GLN A 18 -11.03 -26.02 19.26
C GLN A 18 -11.45 -26.04 17.78
N ALA A 19 -10.47 -25.89 16.89
CA ALA A 19 -10.68 -25.95 15.45
C ALA A 19 -9.50 -26.60 14.76
N GLU A 20 -9.81 -27.43 13.75
CA GLU A 20 -8.86 -27.80 12.71
C GLU A 20 -8.94 -26.77 11.58
N ILE A 21 -7.78 -26.27 11.16
CA ILE A 21 -7.68 -25.25 10.13
C ILE A 21 -7.59 -25.92 8.76
N ILE A 22 -8.44 -25.50 7.83
CA ILE A 22 -8.60 -26.10 6.50
C ILE A 22 -7.71 -25.41 5.48
N GLU A 23 -7.76 -24.08 5.45
CA GLU A 23 -7.02 -23.26 4.48
C GLU A 23 -6.70 -21.87 5.06
N LEU A 24 -6.03 -21.03 4.28
CA LEU A 24 -5.85 -19.61 4.57
C LEU A 24 -6.75 -18.79 3.64
N ASP A 25 -7.33 -17.71 4.16
CA ASP A 25 -7.88 -16.66 3.31
C ASP A 25 -6.77 -15.77 2.72
N TYR A 26 -7.14 -14.83 1.85
CA TYR A 26 -6.17 -13.92 1.20
C TYR A 26 -5.45 -12.98 2.19
N GLN A 27 -6.00 -12.79 3.39
CA GLN A 27 -5.41 -11.97 4.46
C GLN A 27 -4.47 -12.78 5.37
N GLY A 28 -4.35 -14.09 5.13
CA GLY A 28 -3.57 -15.00 5.97
C GLY A 28 -4.28 -15.37 7.27
N LEU A 29 -5.61 -15.33 7.32
CA LEU A 29 -6.41 -15.87 8.40
C LEU A 29 -6.67 -17.36 8.16
N GLY A 30 -6.48 -18.19 9.19
CA GLY A 30 -6.85 -19.59 9.14
C GLY A 30 -8.37 -19.75 9.05
N VAL A 31 -8.85 -20.52 8.07
CA VAL A 31 -10.27 -20.78 7.87
C VAL A 31 -10.61 -22.16 8.44
N ALA A 32 -11.62 -22.21 9.30
CA ALA A 32 -12.15 -23.46 9.86
C ALA A 32 -13.68 -23.53 9.71
N LYS A 33 -14.25 -24.74 9.73
CA LYS A 33 -15.69 -24.97 9.79
C LYS A 33 -16.05 -25.71 11.06
N ILE A 34 -16.88 -25.10 11.90
CA ILE A 34 -17.35 -25.69 13.16
C ILE A 34 -18.88 -25.74 13.08
N ALA A 35 -19.45 -26.95 13.09
CA ALA A 35 -20.90 -27.17 12.97
C ALA A 35 -21.54 -26.39 11.80
N GLY A 36 -20.91 -26.45 10.61
CA GLY A 36 -21.39 -25.78 9.39
C GLY A 36 -21.08 -24.28 9.31
N LYS A 37 -20.60 -23.67 10.39
CA LYS A 37 -20.26 -22.24 10.44
C LYS A 37 -18.79 -21.97 10.14
N THR A 38 -18.51 -20.95 9.33
CA THR A 38 -17.15 -20.54 8.98
C THR A 38 -16.50 -19.68 10.05
N TRP A 39 -15.25 -19.97 10.39
CA TRP A 39 -14.45 -19.22 11.36
C TRP A 39 -13.15 -18.72 10.73
N PHE A 40 -12.85 -17.45 10.95
CA PHE A 40 -11.58 -16.82 10.57
C PHE A 40 -10.70 -16.66 11.81
N ILE A 41 -9.60 -17.39 11.88
CA ILE A 41 -8.77 -17.55 13.06
C ILE A 41 -7.39 -16.96 12.78
N GLU A 42 -7.06 -15.88 13.49
CA GLU A 42 -5.73 -15.28 13.43
C GLU A 42 -4.68 -16.19 14.07
N ASN A 43 -3.45 -16.07 13.58
CA ASN A 43 -2.30 -16.82 14.09
C ASN A 43 -2.45 -18.34 13.93
N ALA A 44 -3.07 -18.80 12.83
CA ALA A 44 -3.34 -20.21 12.58
C ALA A 44 -3.02 -20.57 11.12
N LEU A 45 -2.37 -21.71 10.91
CA LEU A 45 -1.99 -22.23 9.59
C LEU A 45 -2.88 -23.42 9.22
N PRO A 46 -3.03 -23.76 7.93
CA PRO A 46 -3.71 -24.99 7.50
C PRO A 46 -3.12 -26.22 8.17
N GLN A 47 -3.96 -27.22 8.41
CA GLN A 47 -3.64 -28.50 9.08
C GLN A 47 -3.26 -28.39 10.57
N GLU A 48 -3.28 -27.19 11.14
CA GLU A 48 -3.16 -27.00 12.58
C GLU A 48 -4.45 -27.36 13.30
N VAL A 49 -4.31 -27.86 14.53
CA VAL A 49 -5.42 -27.97 15.48
C VAL A 49 -5.14 -26.99 16.61
N VAL A 50 -6.02 -25.99 16.77
CA VAL A 50 -5.81 -24.87 17.68
C VAL A 50 -6.95 -24.72 18.67
N SER A 51 -6.63 -24.35 19.91
CA SER A 51 -7.56 -23.72 20.83
C SER A 51 -7.51 -22.20 20.63
N PHE A 52 -8.65 -21.57 20.39
CA PHE A 52 -8.74 -20.15 20.08
C PHE A 52 -9.73 -19.42 20.98
N SER A 53 -9.46 -18.13 21.20
CA SER A 53 -10.38 -17.21 21.86
C SER A 53 -11.28 -16.55 20.83
N VAL A 54 -12.60 -16.59 21.04
CA VAL A 54 -13.59 -15.90 20.21
C VAL A 54 -13.42 -14.38 20.35
N VAL A 55 -13.30 -13.69 19.22
CA VAL A 55 -13.29 -12.22 19.12
C VAL A 55 -14.67 -11.72 18.68
N GLU A 56 -15.27 -12.39 17.71
CA GLU A 56 -16.58 -12.03 17.17
C GLU A 56 -17.37 -13.30 16.84
N ASN A 57 -18.67 -13.28 17.13
CA ASN A 57 -19.56 -14.40 16.89
C ASN A 57 -20.85 -13.92 16.20
N LYS A 58 -20.94 -14.04 14.88
CA LYS A 58 -22.14 -13.71 14.07
C LYS A 58 -22.85 -14.96 13.61
N ARG A 59 -24.06 -14.85 13.02
CA ARG A 59 -24.82 -16.02 12.54
C ARG A 59 -24.06 -16.82 11.49
N GLN A 60 -23.52 -16.16 10.47
CA GLN A 60 -22.88 -16.81 9.31
C GLN A 60 -21.38 -17.06 9.49
N TYR A 61 -20.71 -16.28 10.33
CA TYR A 61 -19.27 -16.40 10.52
C TYR A 61 -18.84 -16.06 11.96
N GLY A 62 -17.65 -16.51 12.34
CA GLY A 62 -16.99 -16.13 13.58
C GLY A 62 -15.56 -15.68 13.34
N ARG A 63 -15.00 -14.91 14.28
CA ARG A 63 -13.59 -14.52 14.29
C ARG A 63 -12.95 -14.93 15.60
N GLY A 64 -11.71 -15.40 15.52
CA GLY A 64 -10.96 -15.86 16.67
C GLY A 64 -9.47 -15.57 16.56
N ILE A 65 -8.77 -15.79 17.66
CA ILE A 65 -7.30 -15.72 17.72
C ILE A 65 -6.81 -17.01 18.36
N ALA A 66 -5.96 -17.76 17.66
CA ALA A 66 -5.33 -18.96 18.21
C ALA A 66 -4.48 -18.60 19.43
N ARG A 67 -4.67 -19.36 20.52
CA ARG A 67 -3.95 -19.20 21.80
C ARG A 67 -3.06 -20.38 22.13
N LYS A 68 -3.43 -21.58 21.68
CA LYS A 68 -2.66 -22.80 21.87
C LYS A 68 -2.75 -23.67 20.62
N TRP A 69 -1.61 -24.19 20.16
CA TRP A 69 -1.51 -25.13 19.04
C TRP A 69 -1.41 -26.54 19.63
N LEU A 70 -2.50 -27.30 19.53
CA LEU A 70 -2.56 -28.70 19.94
C LEU A 70 -1.81 -29.58 18.93
N LYS A 71 -1.87 -29.19 17.65
CA LYS A 71 -1.02 -29.68 16.56
C LYS A 71 -0.53 -28.47 15.78
N ALA A 72 0.76 -28.17 15.87
CA ALA A 72 1.38 -27.08 15.11
C ALA A 72 1.80 -27.57 13.71
N HIS A 73 1.75 -26.69 12.72
CA HIS A 73 2.24 -27.01 11.39
C HIS A 73 3.77 -27.07 11.43
N PRO A 74 4.42 -28.09 10.83
CA PRO A 74 5.87 -28.28 10.93
C PRO A 74 6.69 -27.11 10.34
N GLN A 75 6.14 -26.41 9.35
CA GLN A 75 6.79 -25.25 8.73
C GLN A 75 6.37 -23.90 9.34
N ARG A 76 5.59 -23.88 10.43
CA ARG A 76 5.22 -22.62 11.11
C ARG A 76 6.50 -21.83 11.44
N GLN A 77 6.50 -20.55 11.08
CA GLN A 77 7.63 -19.67 11.33
C GLN A 77 7.52 -19.00 12.70
N LYS A 78 8.66 -18.81 13.35
CA LYS A 78 8.77 -17.84 14.44
C LYS A 78 8.86 -16.45 13.79
N PRO A 79 7.97 -15.51 14.13
CA PRO A 79 8.08 -14.13 13.63
C PRO A 79 9.46 -13.55 13.90
N LYS A 80 10.06 -12.91 12.88
CA LYS A 80 11.39 -12.29 12.97
C LYS A 80 11.36 -11.01 13.81
N CYS A 81 10.26 -10.26 13.75
CA CYS A 81 10.13 -8.98 14.42
C CYS A 81 9.63 -9.15 15.86
N ASP A 82 10.37 -8.61 16.83
CA ASP A 82 10.00 -8.65 18.26
C ASP A 82 8.69 -7.90 18.57
N TYR A 83 8.32 -6.94 17.73
CA TYR A 83 7.08 -6.17 17.89
C TYR A 83 5.84 -6.87 17.29
N TYR A 84 6.02 -7.97 16.57
CA TYR A 84 4.98 -8.61 15.74
C TYR A 84 3.68 -8.91 16.50
N ALA A 85 3.77 -9.36 17.75
CA ALA A 85 2.59 -9.71 18.55
C ALA A 85 1.70 -8.51 18.93
N ARG A 86 2.20 -7.27 18.80
CA ARG A 86 1.52 -6.04 19.22
C ARG A 86 1.31 -5.06 18.06
N CYS A 87 2.32 -4.88 17.22
CA CYS A 87 2.29 -3.92 16.12
C CYS A 87 1.18 -4.25 15.11
N GLY A 88 0.44 -3.23 14.65
CA GLY A 88 -0.62 -3.41 13.64
C GLY A 88 -0.12 -3.61 12.21
N GLY A 89 1.20 -3.49 11.95
CA GLY A 89 1.76 -3.42 10.60
C GLY A 89 1.80 -4.76 9.84
N CYS A 90 2.25 -5.83 10.47
CA CYS A 90 2.37 -7.16 9.86
C CYS A 90 1.32 -8.13 10.44
N GLN A 91 0.80 -9.06 9.63
CA GLN A 91 -0.21 -10.02 10.04
C GLN A 91 0.21 -11.49 9.85
N SER A 92 1.28 -11.74 9.08
CA SER A 92 1.54 -13.08 8.52
C SER A 92 2.98 -13.59 8.71
N GLN A 93 3.80 -12.99 9.58
CA GLN A 93 5.21 -13.43 9.78
C GLN A 93 5.35 -14.86 10.31
N HIS A 94 4.30 -15.42 10.90
CA HIS A 94 4.24 -16.80 11.37
C HIS A 94 3.97 -17.82 10.25
N ILE A 95 3.61 -17.35 9.06
CA ILE A 95 3.26 -18.16 7.88
C ILE A 95 4.48 -18.17 6.93
N PRO A 96 4.93 -19.32 6.41
CA PRO A 96 5.93 -19.37 5.36
C PRO A 96 5.58 -18.45 4.18
N ILE A 97 6.56 -17.71 3.66
CA ILE A 97 6.29 -16.72 2.61
C ILE A 97 5.65 -17.33 1.35
N ALA A 98 6.07 -18.53 0.95
CA ALA A 98 5.46 -19.26 -0.16
C ALA A 98 3.97 -19.55 0.06
N MET A 99 3.59 -19.90 1.29
CA MET A 99 2.20 -20.17 1.65
C MET A 99 1.36 -18.88 1.68
N GLN A 100 1.93 -17.75 2.11
CA GLN A 100 1.27 -16.43 2.01
C GLN A 100 0.95 -16.09 0.55
N ARG A 101 1.96 -16.22 -0.33
CA ARG A 101 1.85 -15.95 -1.77
C ARG A 101 0.82 -16.86 -2.45
N GLN A 102 0.88 -18.15 -2.16
CA GLN A 102 -0.08 -19.13 -2.67
C GLN A 102 -1.51 -18.80 -2.26
N ALA A 103 -1.77 -18.50 -0.97
CA ALA A 103 -3.10 -18.15 -0.49
C ALA A 103 -3.67 -16.91 -1.19
N LYS A 104 -2.85 -15.86 -1.34
CA LYS A 104 -3.20 -14.64 -2.08
C LYS A 104 -3.56 -14.93 -3.54
N GLN A 105 -2.69 -15.64 -4.26
CA GLN A 105 -2.89 -16.00 -5.67
C GLN A 105 -4.15 -16.83 -5.88
N GLN A 106 -4.35 -17.87 -5.07
CA GLN A 106 -5.51 -18.74 -5.17
C GLN A 106 -6.81 -18.02 -4.85
N ALA A 107 -6.81 -17.07 -3.90
CA ALA A 107 -8.01 -16.33 -3.54
C ALA A 107 -8.51 -15.44 -4.69
N LEU A 108 -7.62 -14.70 -5.34
CA LEU A 108 -8.00 -13.85 -6.48
C LEU A 108 -8.40 -14.69 -7.70
N LEU A 109 -7.61 -15.73 -8.03
CA LEU A 109 -7.93 -16.62 -9.14
C LEU A 109 -9.31 -17.28 -8.96
N ARG A 110 -9.62 -17.80 -7.76
CA ARG A 110 -10.93 -18.40 -7.46
C ARG A 110 -12.10 -17.45 -7.70
N GLN A 111 -11.93 -16.14 -7.48
CA GLN A 111 -12.99 -15.16 -7.69
C GLN A 111 -13.15 -14.81 -9.18
N LEU A 112 -12.05 -14.67 -9.93
CA LEU A 112 -12.08 -14.34 -11.36
C LEU A 112 -12.50 -15.53 -12.22
N SER A 113 -12.01 -16.74 -11.93
CA SER A 113 -12.31 -17.95 -12.72
C SER A 113 -13.78 -18.39 -12.67
N GLN A 114 -14.58 -17.86 -11.73
CA GLN A 114 -16.02 -18.08 -11.72
C GLN A 114 -16.73 -17.50 -12.95
N TRP A 115 -16.15 -16.46 -13.55
CA TRP A 115 -16.76 -15.67 -14.63
C TRP A 115 -15.99 -15.79 -15.95
N HIS A 116 -14.75 -16.28 -15.91
CA HIS A 116 -13.90 -16.44 -17.10
C HIS A 116 -13.05 -17.71 -17.02
N LYS A 117 -13.18 -18.61 -18.00
CA LYS A 117 -12.55 -19.94 -17.96
C LYS A 117 -11.09 -19.99 -18.44
N HIS A 118 -10.66 -19.01 -19.24
CA HIS A 118 -9.32 -18.96 -19.84
C HIS A 118 -8.62 -17.68 -19.40
N ILE A 119 -7.88 -17.77 -18.29
CA ILE A 119 -7.01 -16.70 -17.80
C ILE A 119 -5.59 -17.26 -17.83
N GLU A 120 -4.69 -16.63 -18.57
CA GLU A 120 -3.27 -16.95 -18.51
C GLU A 120 -2.71 -16.42 -17.18
N LEU A 121 -2.51 -17.33 -16.22
CA LEU A 121 -1.92 -16.99 -14.94
C LEU A 121 -0.40 -16.88 -15.08
N MET A 122 0.08 -15.65 -15.03
CA MET A 122 1.50 -15.34 -15.11
C MET A 122 2.17 -15.52 -13.73
N PRO A 123 3.50 -15.76 -13.69
CA PRO A 123 4.23 -15.84 -12.43
C PRO A 123 4.00 -14.61 -11.55
N MET A 124 3.86 -14.84 -10.24
CA MET A 124 3.74 -13.73 -9.29
C MET A 124 5.03 -12.90 -9.29
N ILE A 125 4.88 -11.57 -9.36
CA ILE A 125 5.98 -10.62 -9.22
C ILE A 125 6.36 -10.57 -7.74
N THR A 126 7.58 -10.97 -7.41
CA THR A 126 8.05 -11.14 -6.03
C THR A 126 9.45 -10.58 -5.82
N GLY A 127 9.77 -10.26 -4.57
CA GLY A 127 11.09 -9.81 -4.15
C GLY A 127 11.42 -10.32 -2.75
N ASP A 128 12.44 -9.72 -2.14
CA ASP A 128 12.79 -9.97 -0.75
C ASP A 128 11.61 -9.58 0.15
N PRO A 129 11.13 -10.49 1.04
CA PRO A 129 10.02 -10.18 1.94
C PRO A 129 10.39 -9.22 3.08
N TRP A 130 11.67 -8.91 3.26
CA TRP A 130 12.19 -8.02 4.29
C TRP A 130 12.84 -6.77 3.67
N GLN A 131 13.02 -5.74 4.50
CA GLN A 131 13.76 -4.53 4.15
C GLN A 131 13.33 -3.83 2.85
N TYR A 132 12.11 -4.06 2.38
CA TYR A 132 11.61 -3.55 1.10
C TYR A 132 10.94 -2.17 1.21
N ARG A 133 10.50 -1.79 2.42
CA ARG A 133 9.61 -0.66 2.63
C ARG A 133 10.39 0.64 2.70
N ARG A 134 10.36 1.38 1.60
CA ARG A 134 11.04 2.68 1.42
C ARG A 134 10.27 3.88 2.00
N ARG A 135 9.08 3.67 2.57
CA ARG A 135 8.27 4.74 3.16
C ARG A 135 7.52 4.27 4.39
N ILE A 136 7.61 5.04 5.47
CA ILE A 136 6.89 4.79 6.72
C ILE A 136 6.37 6.08 7.34
N ARG A 137 5.31 5.93 8.14
CA ARG A 137 4.76 6.98 8.99
C ARG A 137 4.72 6.49 10.44
N LEU A 138 5.50 7.13 11.30
CA LEU A 138 5.62 6.83 12.73
C LEU A 138 4.82 7.86 13.52
N SER A 139 3.96 7.39 14.42
CA SER A 139 3.27 8.26 15.36
C SER A 139 4.22 8.69 16.48
N LEU A 140 4.13 9.96 16.86
CA LEU A 140 4.75 10.51 18.06
C LEU A 140 3.64 10.74 19.07
N ARG A 141 3.71 10.11 20.25
CA ARG A 141 2.66 10.30 21.27
C ARG A 141 3.19 10.16 22.67
N VAL A 142 2.87 11.10 23.55
CA VAL A 142 3.13 10.94 24.98
C VAL A 142 2.17 9.90 25.55
N ASN A 143 2.71 8.85 26.13
CA ASN A 143 1.91 7.83 26.80
C ASN A 143 1.36 8.40 28.12
N PRO A 144 0.03 8.41 28.31
CA PRO A 144 -0.60 9.06 29.46
C PRO A 144 -0.25 8.39 30.80
N LYS A 145 0.17 7.11 30.79
CA LYS A 145 0.45 6.31 31.99
C LYS A 145 1.86 6.55 32.54
N ASN A 146 2.88 6.49 31.70
CA ASN A 146 4.29 6.64 32.12
C ASN A 146 4.88 8.02 31.78
N LYS A 147 4.11 8.88 31.09
CA LYS A 147 4.51 10.23 30.65
C LYS A 147 5.72 10.27 29.69
N GLN A 148 6.09 9.15 29.10
CA GLN A 148 7.18 9.07 28.13
C GLN A 148 6.65 9.25 26.70
N LEU A 149 7.47 9.84 25.83
CA LEU A 149 7.18 9.93 24.40
C LEU A 149 7.43 8.57 23.75
N GLU A 150 6.42 8.05 23.06
CA GLU A 150 6.50 6.83 22.25
C GLU A 150 6.62 7.19 20.78
N VAL A 151 7.61 6.60 20.10
CA VAL A 151 7.82 6.70 18.66
C VAL A 151 7.56 5.34 18.04
N GLY A 152 6.54 5.23 17.18
CA GLY A 152 6.29 3.95 16.53
C GLY A 152 4.97 3.82 15.79
N PHE A 153 4.50 2.58 15.65
CA PHE A 153 3.27 2.27 14.92
C PHE A 153 2.11 2.06 15.88
N ARG A 154 0.88 2.22 15.36
CA ARG A 154 -0.31 1.86 16.13
C ARG A 154 -0.36 0.36 16.40
N GLN A 155 -0.74 0.01 17.62
CA GLN A 155 -1.09 -1.35 17.99
C GLN A 155 -2.31 -1.81 17.18
N LYS A 156 -2.39 -3.12 16.90
CA LYS A 156 -3.53 -3.70 16.20
C LYS A 156 -4.86 -3.33 16.87
N GLN A 157 -5.79 -2.78 16.08
CA GLN A 157 -7.14 -2.37 16.52
C GLN A 157 -7.15 -1.43 17.74
N SER A 158 -6.12 -0.58 17.87
CA SER A 158 -5.94 0.28 19.03
C SER A 158 -5.29 1.61 18.62
N GLN A 159 -5.51 2.65 19.43
CA GLN A 159 -4.83 3.94 19.28
C GLN A 159 -3.51 4.01 20.07
N HIS A 160 -3.18 2.97 20.84
CA HIS A 160 -1.90 2.87 21.55
C HIS A 160 -0.76 2.70 20.57
N ILE A 161 0.39 3.28 20.91
CA ILE A 161 1.60 3.19 20.10
C ILE A 161 2.44 2.02 20.61
N VAL A 162 2.98 1.25 19.68
CA VAL A 162 4.04 0.29 19.94
C VAL A 162 5.34 1.01 19.63
N ALA A 163 6.05 1.43 20.69
CA ALA A 163 7.37 2.02 20.54
C ALA A 163 8.31 1.02 19.87
N ILE A 164 9.05 1.48 18.86
CA ILE A 164 9.98 0.65 18.09
C ILE A 164 11.33 1.34 17.95
N GLU A 165 12.39 0.54 17.82
CA GLU A 165 13.74 1.00 17.50
C GLU A 165 14.17 0.57 16.09
N HIS A 166 13.51 -0.46 15.56
CA HIS A 166 13.74 -1.00 14.22
C HIS A 166 12.45 -1.63 13.68
N CYS A 167 12.43 -1.91 12.38
CA CYS A 167 11.36 -2.63 11.72
C CYS A 167 11.94 -3.52 10.59
N GLU A 168 11.71 -4.82 10.68
CA GLU A 168 12.30 -5.82 9.77
C GLU A 168 11.91 -5.65 8.29
N VAL A 169 10.76 -5.05 8.01
CA VAL A 169 10.30 -4.83 6.62
C VAL A 169 10.77 -3.49 6.05
N VAL A 170 11.38 -2.63 6.86
CA VAL A 170 11.80 -1.27 6.48
C VAL A 170 13.24 -1.27 5.98
N GLU A 171 13.52 -0.45 4.97
CA GLU A 171 14.88 -0.32 4.43
C GLU A 171 15.92 0.02 5.51
N PRO A 172 17.16 -0.50 5.39
CA PRO A 172 18.20 -0.29 6.40
C PRO A 172 18.53 1.20 6.62
N CYS A 173 18.50 2.02 5.57
CA CYS A 173 18.75 3.45 5.66
C CYS A 173 17.74 4.16 6.58
N LEU A 174 16.47 3.75 6.54
CA LEU A 174 15.43 4.29 7.41
C LEU A 174 15.56 3.76 8.83
N ASN A 175 15.85 2.46 9.00
CA ASN A 175 16.07 1.86 10.33
C ASN A 175 17.19 2.56 11.11
N LYS A 176 18.26 3.01 10.44
CA LYS A 176 19.32 3.83 11.07
C LYS A 176 18.79 5.13 11.68
N ILE A 177 17.76 5.72 11.08
CA ILE A 177 17.11 6.93 11.57
C ILE A 177 16.14 6.59 12.70
N ILE A 178 15.31 5.55 12.54
CA ILE A 178 14.34 5.10 13.56
C ILE A 178 14.99 4.94 14.93
N ALA A 179 16.15 4.25 14.97
CA ALA A 179 16.89 3.99 16.20
C ALA A 179 17.31 5.25 16.97
N LYS A 180 17.33 6.43 16.31
CA LYS A 180 17.75 7.71 16.89
C LYS A 180 16.59 8.63 17.24
N LEU A 181 15.37 8.34 16.76
CA LEU A 181 14.22 9.24 16.92
C LEU A 181 13.81 9.43 18.38
N THR A 182 13.81 8.35 19.18
CA THR A 182 13.44 8.45 20.60
C THR A 182 14.37 9.39 21.36
N ALA A 183 15.68 9.34 21.10
CA ALA A 183 16.66 10.22 21.73
C ALA A 183 16.60 11.67 21.21
N LEU A 184 16.22 11.87 19.96
CA LEU A 184 15.98 13.19 19.38
C LEU A 184 14.78 13.87 20.06
N PHE A 185 13.62 13.21 20.06
CA PHE A 185 12.39 13.83 20.52
C PHE A 185 12.19 13.78 22.05
N SER A 186 13.02 13.05 22.80
CA SER A 186 13.06 13.18 24.26
C SER A 186 13.54 14.54 24.74
N GLN A 187 14.25 15.29 23.89
CA GLN A 187 14.77 16.63 24.16
C GLN A 187 13.80 17.76 23.76
N TRP A 188 12.67 17.40 23.13
CA TRP A 188 11.69 18.33 22.59
C TRP A 188 10.97 19.09 23.70
N GLN A 189 10.79 20.41 23.57
CA GLN A 189 10.23 21.23 24.64
C GLN A 189 8.73 20.95 24.86
N GLN A 190 7.98 20.77 23.78
CA GLN A 190 6.52 20.62 23.81
C GLN A 190 6.05 19.30 23.18
N PRO A 191 6.33 18.13 23.79
CA PRO A 191 6.09 16.84 23.15
C PRO A 191 4.61 16.53 22.88
N GLN A 192 3.69 17.28 23.50
CA GLN A 192 2.24 17.19 23.25
C GLN A 192 1.82 17.75 21.89
N GLN A 193 2.65 18.59 21.28
CA GLN A 193 2.42 19.19 19.96
C GLN A 193 2.95 18.33 18.81
N LEU A 194 3.71 17.28 19.10
CA LEU A 194 4.22 16.37 18.09
C LEU A 194 3.08 15.50 17.54
N GLY A 195 3.00 15.39 16.21
CA GLY A 195 2.03 14.55 15.52
C GLY A 195 2.65 13.24 15.05
N HIS A 196 3.35 13.29 13.93
CA HIS A 196 3.95 12.11 13.31
C HIS A 196 5.21 12.47 12.53
N ILE A 197 6.01 11.45 12.25
CA ILE A 197 7.16 11.53 11.34
C ILE A 197 6.86 10.68 10.13
N GLU A 198 7.17 11.18 8.95
CA GLU A 198 7.28 10.37 7.75
C GLU A 198 8.75 10.24 7.36
N LEU A 199 9.19 9.00 7.14
CA LEU A 199 10.52 8.73 6.60
C LEU A 199 10.35 8.10 5.23
N VAL A 200 11.08 8.64 4.26
CA VAL A 200 11.06 8.18 2.88
C VAL A 200 12.49 8.02 2.37
N ALA A 201 12.83 6.85 1.85
CA ALA A 201 14.04 6.63 1.10
C ALA A 201 13.79 6.98 -0.38
N GLY A 202 14.57 7.92 -0.88
CA GLY A 202 14.75 8.18 -2.30
C GLY A 202 16.17 7.83 -2.74
N ASP A 203 16.41 7.80 -4.05
CA ASP A 203 17.72 7.50 -4.61
C ASP A 203 18.76 8.58 -4.29
N ASN A 204 18.31 9.77 -3.91
CA ASN A 204 19.16 10.90 -3.51
C ASN A 204 19.28 11.08 -1.99
N GLY A 205 18.80 10.13 -1.19
CA GLY A 205 18.94 10.14 0.27
C GLY A 205 17.63 9.91 1.01
N VAL A 206 17.70 10.04 2.34
CA VAL A 206 16.53 9.90 3.22
C VAL A 206 15.89 11.25 3.47
N SER A 207 14.58 11.33 3.27
CA SER A 207 13.77 12.50 3.60
C SER A 207 12.94 12.23 4.85
N MET A 208 12.93 13.20 5.77
CA MET A 208 12.15 13.19 7.00
C MET A 208 11.16 14.35 6.98
N LEU A 209 9.87 14.04 7.15
CA LEU A 209 8.81 15.02 7.40
C LEU A 209 8.40 14.96 8.87
N LEU A 210 8.47 16.07 9.60
CA LEU A 210 7.86 16.20 10.92
C LEU A 210 6.53 16.96 10.82
N ARG A 211 5.43 16.33 11.24
CA ARG A 211 4.16 17.01 11.51
C ARG A 211 4.09 17.43 12.97
N HIS A 212 3.84 18.71 13.22
CA HIS A 212 3.62 19.27 14.57
C HIS A 212 2.43 20.24 14.58
N LEU A 213 1.89 20.50 15.77
CA LEU A 213 0.82 21.47 16.00
C LEU A 213 1.40 22.73 16.64
N GLY A 214 0.92 23.91 16.24
CA GLY A 214 1.47 25.18 16.75
C GLY A 214 2.90 25.46 16.26
N ASP A 215 3.54 26.47 16.85
CA ASP A 215 4.87 26.91 16.45
C ASP A 215 5.98 26.02 17.03
N VAL A 216 7.04 25.81 16.25
CA VAL A 216 8.29 25.21 16.73
C VAL A 216 9.22 26.32 17.20
N ASP A 217 9.64 26.27 18.46
CA ASP A 217 10.58 27.25 19.00
C ASP A 217 11.99 27.16 18.36
N SER A 218 12.80 28.19 18.59
CA SER A 218 14.13 28.29 17.98
C SER A 218 15.09 27.18 18.43
N ARG A 219 14.94 26.64 19.63
CA ARG A 219 15.78 25.56 20.16
C ARG A 219 15.43 24.24 19.47
N ASP A 220 14.15 23.90 19.40
CA ASP A 220 13.66 22.68 18.77
C ASP A 220 13.90 22.70 17.25
N LYS A 221 13.82 23.89 16.63
CA LYS A 221 14.25 24.10 15.23
C LYS A 221 15.74 23.81 15.04
N ALA A 222 16.60 24.36 15.88
CA ALA A 222 18.05 24.13 15.81
C ALA A 222 18.40 22.65 16.05
N LEU A 223 17.71 22.00 16.99
CA LEU A 223 17.84 20.57 17.28
C LEU A 223 17.55 19.72 16.03
N LEU A 224 16.44 19.98 15.32
CA LEU A 224 16.09 19.24 14.09
C LEU A 224 17.05 19.51 12.94
N GLN A 225 17.44 20.76 12.72
CA GLN A 225 18.38 21.10 11.65
C GLN A 225 19.74 20.42 11.89
N HIS A 226 20.25 20.47 13.13
CA HIS A 226 21.47 19.79 13.50
C HIS A 226 21.36 18.27 13.32
N PHE A 227 20.24 17.67 13.72
CA PHE A 227 19.99 16.25 13.48
C PHE A 227 19.97 15.91 11.99
N ALA A 228 19.30 16.73 11.16
CA ALA A 228 19.24 16.54 9.72
C ALA A 228 20.62 16.64 9.07
N GLU A 229 21.45 17.60 9.47
CA GLU A 229 22.84 17.74 9.02
C GLU A 229 23.67 16.50 9.40
N GLN A 230 23.66 16.11 10.67
CA GLN A 230 24.41 14.96 11.17
C GLN A 230 24.02 13.64 10.51
N GLN A 231 22.73 13.49 10.17
CA GLN A 231 22.18 12.28 9.55
C GLN A 231 22.07 12.39 8.02
N GLN A 232 22.52 13.50 7.42
CA GLN A 232 22.45 13.78 5.98
C GLN A 232 21.02 13.60 5.41
N LEU A 233 20.03 14.14 6.11
CA LEU A 233 18.62 14.04 5.74
C LEU A 233 18.18 15.23 4.89
N ASN A 234 17.15 15.04 4.08
CA ASN A 234 16.32 16.15 3.62
C ASN A 234 15.20 16.36 4.65
N LEU A 235 15.17 17.54 5.29
CA LEU A 235 14.23 17.85 6.37
C LEU A 235 13.07 18.68 5.85
N PHE A 236 11.87 18.14 6.07
CA PHE A 236 10.61 18.80 5.83
C PHE A 236 9.83 18.94 7.13
N VAL A 237 9.06 20.01 7.22
CA VAL A 237 8.20 20.28 8.38
C VAL A 237 6.82 20.67 7.90
N GLN A 238 5.79 20.10 8.53
CA GLN A 238 4.40 20.38 8.26
C GLN A 238 3.73 21.08 9.44
N SER A 239 3.45 22.38 9.25
CA SER A 239 2.57 23.18 10.11
C SER A 239 1.22 23.30 9.41
N ASP A 240 0.13 23.01 10.11
CA ASP A 240 -1.20 22.87 9.52
C ASP A 240 -1.20 22.00 8.25
N ASP A 241 -1.56 22.57 7.09
CA ASP A 241 -1.59 21.86 5.81
C ASP A 241 -0.38 22.19 4.90
N GLU A 242 0.51 23.09 5.34
CA GLU A 242 1.66 23.53 4.55
C GLU A 242 2.92 22.72 4.88
N VAL A 243 3.59 22.19 3.86
CA VAL A 243 4.87 21.48 3.98
C VAL A 243 6.01 22.38 3.51
N LYS A 244 7.01 22.60 4.36
CA LYS A 244 8.20 23.40 4.06
C LYS A 244 9.46 22.55 4.10
N CYS A 245 10.33 22.70 3.11
CA CYS A 245 11.69 22.18 3.18
C CYS A 245 12.54 23.12 4.05
N TRP A 246 13.08 22.60 5.16
CA TRP A 246 13.97 23.35 6.06
C TRP A 246 15.45 23.09 5.78
N TYR A 247 15.78 21.93 5.20
CA TYR A 247 17.16 21.55 4.89
C TYR A 247 17.19 20.45 3.81
N GLY A 248 18.21 20.48 2.94
CA GLY A 248 18.42 19.46 1.91
C GLY A 248 17.68 19.74 0.60
N LYS A 249 17.39 18.67 -0.14
CA LYS A 249 16.84 18.69 -1.50
C LYS A 249 15.49 17.98 -1.57
N MET A 250 14.74 18.26 -2.63
CA MET A 250 13.54 17.49 -2.95
C MET A 250 13.90 16.03 -3.21
N PRO A 251 13.15 15.06 -2.66
CA PRO A 251 13.45 13.66 -2.89
C PRO A 251 13.07 13.23 -4.31
N MET A 252 13.81 12.25 -4.80
CA MET A 252 13.54 11.63 -6.09
C MET A 252 13.86 10.14 -6.07
N TYR A 253 13.33 9.40 -7.03
CA TYR A 253 13.72 8.04 -7.32
C TYR A 253 13.78 7.82 -8.82
N ARG A 254 14.41 6.73 -9.23
CA ARG A 254 14.44 6.32 -10.63
C ARG A 254 13.45 5.21 -10.93
N ILE A 255 12.91 5.26 -12.14
CA ILE A 255 12.27 4.14 -12.81
C ILE A 255 12.89 4.08 -14.20
N ASN A 256 13.55 2.96 -14.49
CA ASN A 256 14.48 2.85 -15.60
C ASN A 256 15.54 3.97 -15.54
N ASP A 257 15.75 4.68 -16.64
CA ASP A 257 16.64 5.83 -16.76
C ASP A 257 15.99 7.16 -16.30
N LEU A 258 14.69 7.15 -15.98
CA LEU A 258 13.91 8.34 -15.69
C LEU A 258 13.99 8.73 -14.22
N LYS A 259 14.08 10.03 -13.96
CA LYS A 259 14.15 10.61 -12.61
C LYS A 259 12.80 11.20 -12.22
N LEU A 260 12.12 10.63 -11.24
CA LEU A 260 10.85 11.12 -10.74
C LEU A 260 11.06 11.82 -9.40
N GLN A 261 10.92 13.15 -9.40
CA GLN A 261 10.86 13.95 -8.18
C GLN A 261 9.45 13.85 -7.57
N PHE A 262 9.36 13.89 -6.24
CA PHE A 262 8.11 13.84 -5.51
C PHE A 262 8.12 14.75 -4.28
N ASP A 263 6.96 15.20 -3.85
CA ASP A 263 6.76 15.89 -2.57
C ASP A 263 6.49 14.88 -1.45
N MET A 264 6.74 15.27 -0.19
CA MET A 264 6.55 14.35 0.94
C MET A 264 5.11 13.86 1.10
N GLN A 265 4.11 14.53 0.55
CA GLN A 265 2.71 14.09 0.62
C GLN A 265 2.28 13.26 -0.60
N ASP A 266 3.09 13.22 -1.65
CA ASP A 266 2.78 12.50 -2.88
C ASP A 266 2.80 10.99 -2.62
N PHE A 267 1.90 10.27 -3.29
CA PHE A 267 1.90 8.82 -3.26
C PHE A 267 3.07 8.27 -4.09
N ILE A 268 3.82 7.36 -3.48
CA ILE A 268 4.89 6.60 -4.12
C ILE A 268 4.71 5.12 -3.78
N GLN A 269 5.13 4.24 -4.67
CA GLN A 269 5.14 2.81 -4.37
C GLN A 269 6.14 2.49 -3.26
N VAL A 270 5.71 1.72 -2.26
CA VAL A 270 6.51 1.48 -1.05
C VAL A 270 7.62 0.45 -1.25
N ASN A 271 7.57 -0.34 -2.32
CA ASN A 271 8.56 -1.37 -2.65
C ASN A 271 9.14 -1.02 -4.02
N ALA A 272 10.30 -0.34 -4.01
CA ALA A 272 10.91 0.18 -5.24
C ALA A 272 11.24 -0.91 -6.27
N PRO A 273 11.88 -2.03 -5.91
CA PRO A 273 12.17 -3.10 -6.87
C PRO A 273 10.92 -3.69 -7.52
N LEU A 274 9.83 -3.86 -6.77
CA LEU A 274 8.59 -4.41 -7.33
C LEU A 274 7.80 -3.38 -8.14
N ASN A 275 7.90 -2.08 -7.81
CA ASN A 275 7.38 -1.03 -8.67
C ASN A 275 8.06 -1.04 -10.05
N GLN A 276 9.39 -1.17 -10.09
CA GLN A 276 10.12 -1.28 -11.34
C GLN A 276 9.64 -2.48 -12.17
N GLN A 277 9.57 -3.66 -11.57
CA GLN A 277 9.06 -4.86 -12.26
C GLN A 277 7.60 -4.72 -12.71
N MET A 278 6.76 -4.03 -11.93
CA MET A 278 5.37 -3.74 -12.30
C MET A 278 5.30 -2.82 -13.53
N VAL A 279 6.11 -1.76 -13.56
CA VAL A 279 6.22 -0.87 -14.73
C VAL A 279 6.72 -1.65 -15.94
N ASP A 280 7.78 -2.45 -15.81
CA ASP A 280 8.32 -3.23 -16.91
C ASP A 280 7.32 -4.26 -17.44
N THR A 281 6.54 -4.87 -16.54
CA THR A 281 5.44 -5.78 -16.90
C THR A 281 4.35 -5.03 -17.68
N ALA A 282 4.00 -3.81 -17.26
CA ALA A 282 3.01 -3.01 -17.95
C ALA A 282 3.47 -2.64 -19.38
N LEU A 283 4.73 -2.21 -19.53
CA LEU A 283 5.34 -1.92 -20.83
C LEU A 283 5.33 -3.16 -21.74
N HIS A 284 5.68 -4.32 -21.18
CA HIS A 284 5.72 -5.57 -21.92
C HIS A 284 4.34 -6.06 -22.35
N TRP A 285 3.35 -6.05 -21.45
CA TRP A 285 2.01 -6.60 -21.71
C TRP A 285 1.16 -5.73 -22.63
N LEU A 286 1.38 -4.41 -22.62
CA LEU A 286 0.71 -3.52 -23.56
C LEU A 286 1.23 -3.68 -25.00
N GLU A 287 2.38 -4.33 -25.20
CA GLU A 287 2.98 -4.58 -26.53
C GLU A 287 3.09 -3.29 -27.37
N LEU A 288 3.64 -2.26 -26.75
CA LEU A 288 3.67 -0.89 -27.25
C LEU A 288 4.37 -0.78 -28.62
N GLN A 289 3.77 -0.02 -29.53
CA GLN A 289 4.30 0.37 -30.84
C GLN A 289 4.49 1.89 -30.94
N ALA A 290 5.35 2.32 -31.88
CA ALA A 290 5.74 3.73 -32.02
C ALA A 290 4.59 4.66 -32.41
N GLU A 291 3.52 4.10 -32.99
CA GLU A 291 2.29 4.72 -33.46
C GLU A 291 1.18 4.74 -32.39
N ASP A 292 1.40 4.07 -31.25
CA ASP A 292 0.37 3.96 -30.21
C ASP A 292 0.06 5.32 -29.57
N HIS A 293 -1.21 5.48 -29.21
CA HIS A 293 -1.70 6.58 -28.38
C HIS A 293 -2.25 5.99 -27.08
N VAL A 294 -1.54 6.23 -25.98
CA VAL A 294 -1.82 5.59 -24.69
C VAL A 294 -2.51 6.56 -23.73
N LEU A 295 -3.55 6.11 -23.07
CA LEU A 295 -4.22 6.82 -21.96
C LEU A 295 -3.83 6.18 -20.63
N ASP A 296 -3.22 6.94 -19.73
CA ASP A 296 -2.84 6.54 -18.38
C ASP A 296 -3.75 7.23 -17.36
N LEU A 297 -4.60 6.47 -16.68
CA LEU A 297 -5.60 6.97 -15.73
C LEU A 297 -5.13 6.76 -14.30
N PHE A 298 -5.41 7.75 -13.44
CA PHE A 298 -4.89 7.81 -12.08
C PHE A 298 -3.36 7.86 -12.08
N CYS A 299 -2.80 8.62 -13.02
CA CYS A 299 -1.38 8.55 -13.36
C CYS A 299 -0.46 9.09 -12.25
N GLY A 300 -1.01 9.77 -11.24
CA GLY A 300 -0.27 10.43 -10.19
C GLY A 300 0.78 11.39 -10.79
N MET A 301 2.03 11.16 -10.44
CA MET A 301 3.17 11.97 -10.89
C MET A 301 3.93 11.36 -12.09
N GLY A 302 3.31 10.40 -12.78
CA GLY A 302 3.83 9.82 -14.03
C GLY A 302 4.63 8.52 -13.87
N ASN A 303 4.29 7.69 -12.88
CA ASN A 303 5.01 6.42 -12.61
C ASN A 303 5.00 5.47 -13.81
N PHE A 304 3.87 5.38 -14.51
CA PHE A 304 3.73 4.63 -15.78
C PHE A 304 3.84 5.54 -17.00
N THR A 305 3.23 6.73 -16.94
CA THR A 305 3.15 7.67 -18.07
C THR A 305 4.50 7.98 -18.70
N LEU A 306 5.52 8.25 -17.88
CA LEU A 306 6.83 8.64 -18.38
C LEU A 306 7.57 7.46 -19.02
N PRO A 307 7.64 6.26 -18.39
CA PRO A 307 8.15 5.07 -19.08
C PRO A 307 7.42 4.75 -20.40
N LEU A 308 6.08 4.83 -20.42
CA LEU A 308 5.27 4.58 -21.62
C LEU A 308 5.70 5.50 -22.78
N SER A 309 5.97 6.77 -22.48
CA SER A 309 6.31 7.79 -23.47
C SER A 309 7.54 7.48 -24.31
N LYS A 310 8.42 6.58 -23.85
CA LYS A 310 9.63 6.19 -24.59
C LYS A 310 9.34 5.29 -25.79
N TYR A 311 8.16 4.71 -25.89
CA TYR A 311 7.84 3.66 -26.86
C TYR A 311 6.73 4.03 -27.85
N VAL A 312 6.03 5.15 -27.65
CA VAL A 312 4.75 5.42 -28.30
C VAL A 312 4.67 6.83 -28.90
N ALA A 313 3.68 7.06 -29.77
CA ALA A 313 3.50 8.35 -30.43
C ALA A 313 3.09 9.43 -29.42
N SER A 314 2.20 9.11 -28.49
CA SER A 314 1.83 10.02 -27.40
C SER A 314 1.26 9.29 -26.18
N VAL A 315 1.44 9.89 -25.01
CA VAL A 315 0.75 9.46 -23.78
C VAL A 315 -0.04 10.61 -23.18
N VAL A 316 -1.27 10.34 -22.75
CA VAL A 316 -2.06 11.27 -21.95
C VAL A 316 -2.23 10.71 -20.55
N GLY A 317 -1.76 11.43 -19.54
CA GLY A 317 -1.96 11.12 -18.11
C GLY A 317 -3.13 11.91 -17.52
N ILE A 318 -4.05 11.22 -16.84
CA ILE A 318 -5.19 11.82 -16.14
C ILE A 318 -5.07 11.60 -14.63
N GLU A 319 -5.18 12.70 -13.88
CA GLU A 319 -5.05 12.70 -12.42
C GLU A 319 -6.10 13.63 -11.78
N GLY A 320 -6.65 13.24 -10.63
CA GLY A 320 -7.67 14.03 -9.92
C GLY A 320 -7.10 15.22 -9.15
N VAL A 321 -5.84 15.14 -8.72
CA VAL A 321 -5.17 16.13 -7.87
C VAL A 321 -4.28 17.06 -8.70
N GLN A 322 -4.60 18.36 -8.73
CA GLN A 322 -3.86 19.36 -9.51
C GLN A 322 -2.37 19.44 -9.15
N ALA A 323 -2.01 19.28 -7.87
CA ALA A 323 -0.62 19.29 -7.44
C ALA A 323 0.18 18.11 -8.06
N MET A 324 -0.42 16.93 -8.15
CA MET A 324 0.17 15.75 -8.79
C MET A 324 0.31 15.94 -10.30
N VAL A 325 -0.67 16.56 -10.96
CA VAL A 325 -0.57 16.95 -12.38
C VAL A 325 0.61 17.90 -12.62
N ALA A 326 0.78 18.91 -11.76
CA ALA A 326 1.91 19.82 -11.85
C ALA A 326 3.24 19.08 -11.63
N LYS A 327 3.29 18.14 -10.68
CA LYS A 327 4.47 17.28 -10.45
C LYS A 327 4.78 16.40 -11.66
N ALA A 328 3.77 15.79 -12.28
CA ALA A 328 3.92 14.94 -13.45
C ALA A 328 4.47 15.72 -14.65
N ARG A 329 3.97 16.95 -14.89
CA ARG A 329 4.50 17.86 -15.91
C ARG A 329 5.96 18.22 -15.64
N TYR A 330 6.29 18.58 -14.40
CA TYR A 330 7.67 18.84 -14.01
C TYR A 330 8.57 17.63 -14.29
N ASN A 331 8.15 16.42 -13.90
CA ASN A 331 8.92 15.20 -14.15
C ASN A 331 9.07 14.93 -15.67
N ALA A 332 8.04 15.17 -16.47
CA ALA A 332 8.14 15.04 -17.93
C ALA A 332 9.17 16.00 -18.53
N GLU A 333 9.14 17.27 -18.12
CA GLU A 333 10.10 18.29 -18.56
C GLU A 333 11.54 17.90 -18.17
N GLN A 334 11.75 17.48 -16.91
CA GLN A 334 13.08 17.06 -16.43
C GLN A 334 13.62 15.82 -17.16
N ASN A 335 12.74 14.96 -17.68
CA ASN A 335 13.10 13.75 -18.42
C ASN A 335 12.96 13.90 -19.94
N GLN A 336 12.76 15.11 -20.44
CA GLN A 336 12.64 15.43 -21.87
C GLN A 336 11.57 14.57 -22.58
N CYS A 337 10.47 14.27 -21.88
CA CYS A 337 9.35 13.53 -22.44
C CYS A 337 8.41 14.53 -23.12
N HIS A 338 8.63 14.80 -24.40
CA HIS A 338 7.91 15.85 -25.14
C HIS A 338 6.55 15.40 -25.69
N ASN A 339 6.32 14.08 -25.76
CA ASN A 339 5.11 13.45 -26.28
C ASN A 339 4.08 13.10 -25.19
N VAL A 340 4.20 13.66 -24.00
CA VAL A 340 3.23 13.46 -22.91
C VAL A 340 2.42 14.71 -22.61
N ARG A 341 1.14 14.52 -22.27
CA ARG A 341 0.27 15.59 -21.77
C ARG A 341 -0.43 15.12 -20.50
N PHE A 342 -0.60 16.02 -19.55
CA PHE A 342 -1.30 15.72 -18.29
C PHE A 342 -2.48 16.63 -18.08
N TYR A 343 -3.60 16.07 -17.63
CA TYR A 343 -4.84 16.80 -17.35
C TYR A 343 -5.34 16.49 -15.95
N GLN A 344 -5.81 17.55 -15.28
CA GLN A 344 -6.60 17.37 -14.07
C GLN A 344 -8.02 17.04 -14.47
N THR A 345 -8.54 15.89 -14.04
CA THR A 345 -9.91 15.50 -14.35
C THR A 345 -10.48 14.63 -13.23
N ASP A 346 -11.69 14.98 -12.80
CA ASP A 346 -12.51 14.12 -11.94
C ASP A 346 -13.19 13.07 -12.82
N LEU A 347 -12.62 11.86 -12.86
CA LEU A 347 -13.12 10.75 -13.68
C LEU A 347 -14.51 10.24 -13.24
N ALA A 348 -15.05 10.69 -12.10
CA ALA A 348 -16.42 10.39 -11.71
C ALA A 348 -17.47 11.24 -12.45
N LYS A 349 -17.04 12.27 -13.18
CA LYS A 349 -17.89 13.13 -14.00
C LYS A 349 -17.79 12.75 -15.47
N PRO A 350 -18.81 13.06 -16.30
CA PRO A 350 -18.70 12.91 -17.74
C PRO A 350 -17.46 13.63 -18.28
N PHE A 351 -16.63 12.90 -19.03
CA PHE A 351 -15.37 13.42 -19.57
C PHE A 351 -15.34 13.44 -21.11
N VAL A 352 -16.44 13.09 -21.78
CA VAL A 352 -16.55 13.07 -23.25
C VAL A 352 -16.24 14.43 -23.89
N ASP A 353 -16.53 15.53 -23.19
CA ASP A 353 -16.26 16.90 -23.66
C ASP A 353 -14.84 17.39 -23.32
N GLN A 354 -14.06 16.61 -22.56
CA GLN A 354 -12.72 17.01 -22.18
C GLN A 354 -11.81 17.09 -23.42
N PRO A 355 -10.88 18.05 -23.49
CA PRO A 355 -10.01 18.23 -24.66
C PRO A 355 -9.23 16.96 -25.03
N TRP A 356 -8.84 16.18 -24.03
CA TRP A 356 -8.09 14.94 -24.20
C TRP A 356 -8.95 13.79 -24.73
N ALA A 357 -10.26 13.77 -24.45
CA ALA A 357 -11.16 12.69 -24.87
C ALA A 357 -11.47 12.72 -26.38
N LYS A 358 -11.11 13.80 -27.08
CA LYS A 358 -11.25 13.93 -28.54
C LYS A 358 -10.18 13.15 -29.31
N GLN A 359 -9.08 12.77 -28.63
CA GLN A 359 -8.04 11.94 -29.21
C GLN A 359 -8.44 10.46 -29.10
N ALA A 360 -8.19 9.67 -30.15
CA ALA A 360 -8.34 8.23 -30.08
C ALA A 360 -7.18 7.60 -29.29
N PHE A 361 -7.49 6.63 -28.44
CA PHE A 361 -6.50 5.87 -27.67
C PHE A 361 -6.69 4.38 -27.95
N ASN A 362 -5.64 3.72 -28.43
CA ASN A 362 -5.69 2.30 -28.72
C ASN A 362 -5.19 1.43 -27.54
N LYS A 363 -4.51 2.03 -26.55
CA LYS A 363 -4.11 1.36 -25.31
C LYS A 363 -4.50 2.21 -24.08
N ILE A 364 -4.98 1.55 -23.03
CA ILE A 364 -5.32 2.21 -21.76
C ILE A 364 -4.60 1.51 -20.62
N LEU A 365 -4.07 2.30 -19.67
CA LEU A 365 -3.57 1.84 -18.39
C LEU A 365 -4.38 2.51 -17.26
N LEU A 366 -4.70 1.77 -16.21
CA LEU A 366 -5.33 2.32 -15.01
C LEU A 366 -4.75 1.72 -13.73
N ASP A 367 -4.40 2.59 -12.77
CA ASP A 367 -3.98 2.23 -11.40
C ASP A 367 -4.86 2.95 -10.35
N PRO A 368 -6.17 2.60 -10.27
CA PRO A 368 -7.12 3.31 -9.42
C PRO A 368 -6.89 3.10 -7.92
N PRO A 369 -7.50 3.95 -7.07
CA PRO A 369 -7.53 3.74 -5.62
C PRO A 369 -8.26 2.44 -5.26
N ARG A 370 -8.23 2.07 -3.96
CA ARG A 370 -8.87 0.85 -3.42
C ARG A 370 -10.36 0.69 -3.75
N ALA A 371 -11.05 1.78 -4.12
CA ALA A 371 -12.46 1.76 -4.51
C ALA A 371 -12.68 1.18 -5.93
N GLY A 372 -11.63 1.02 -6.73
CA GLY A 372 -11.72 0.64 -8.15
C GLY A 372 -12.08 1.80 -9.06
N ALA A 373 -12.47 1.47 -10.29
CA ALA A 373 -12.78 2.41 -11.37
C ALA A 373 -14.14 2.15 -12.04
N ASP A 374 -15.03 1.33 -11.46
CA ASP A 374 -16.36 1.00 -12.00
C ASP A 374 -17.14 2.20 -12.56
N PHE A 375 -17.06 3.33 -11.86
CA PHE A 375 -17.72 4.58 -12.26
C PHE A 375 -17.30 5.12 -13.63
N ALA A 376 -16.08 4.80 -14.11
CA ALA A 376 -15.53 5.30 -15.36
C ALA A 376 -15.50 4.25 -16.48
N LEU A 377 -15.52 2.95 -16.16
CA LEU A 377 -15.26 1.87 -17.12
C LEU A 377 -16.20 1.88 -18.33
N ASN A 378 -17.48 2.22 -18.14
CA ASN A 378 -18.43 2.28 -19.25
C ASN A 378 -18.00 3.29 -20.33
N ALA A 379 -17.67 4.51 -19.92
CA ALA A 379 -17.21 5.56 -20.83
C ALA A 379 -15.81 5.25 -21.40
N LEU A 380 -14.94 4.61 -20.62
CA LEU A 380 -13.63 4.17 -21.12
C LEU A 380 -13.74 3.09 -22.19
N CYS A 381 -14.70 2.18 -22.08
CA CYS A 381 -14.94 1.16 -23.10
C CYS A 381 -15.44 1.75 -24.42
N GLU A 382 -16.06 2.93 -24.41
CA GLU A 382 -16.45 3.66 -25.63
C GLU A 382 -15.25 4.19 -26.41
N LEU A 383 -14.09 4.35 -25.75
CA LEU A 383 -12.82 4.67 -26.43
C LEU A 383 -12.28 3.51 -27.26
N GLN A 384 -12.86 2.31 -27.09
CA GLN A 384 -12.64 1.21 -28.01
C GLN A 384 -11.18 0.72 -28.12
N ALA A 385 -10.38 0.95 -27.09
CA ALA A 385 -8.99 0.53 -27.01
C ALA A 385 -8.83 -0.98 -27.25
N GLU A 386 -7.72 -1.36 -27.89
CA GLU A 386 -7.37 -2.75 -28.17
C GLU A 386 -6.98 -3.48 -26.89
N LYS A 387 -6.25 -2.78 -26.00
CA LYS A 387 -5.76 -3.33 -24.73
C LYS A 387 -6.02 -2.38 -23.57
N ILE A 388 -6.44 -2.94 -22.45
CA ILE A 388 -6.61 -2.25 -21.17
C ILE A 388 -5.79 -2.98 -20.12
N LEU A 389 -4.77 -2.33 -19.57
CA LEU A 389 -3.96 -2.85 -18.48
C LEU A 389 -4.42 -2.25 -17.15
N TYR A 390 -4.88 -3.11 -16.25
CA TYR A 390 -5.44 -2.73 -14.96
C TYR A 390 -4.49 -3.16 -13.83
N VAL A 391 -4.00 -2.19 -13.06
CA VAL A 391 -3.30 -2.41 -11.78
C VAL A 391 -4.29 -2.22 -10.62
N SER A 392 -4.34 -3.16 -9.68
CA SER A 392 -5.27 -3.09 -8.56
C SER A 392 -4.63 -3.54 -7.25
N CYS A 393 -4.84 -2.75 -6.20
CA CYS A 393 -4.50 -3.08 -4.80
C CYS A 393 -5.66 -3.69 -4.00
N ASN A 394 -6.80 -3.95 -4.64
CA ASN A 394 -7.98 -4.53 -4.00
C ASN A 394 -8.64 -5.61 -4.88
N PRO A 395 -8.57 -6.89 -4.48
CA PRO A 395 -9.19 -7.99 -5.22
C PRO A 395 -10.68 -7.82 -5.46
N ALA A 396 -11.43 -7.29 -4.48
CA ALA A 396 -12.88 -7.21 -4.58
C ALA A 396 -13.34 -6.20 -5.64
N SER A 397 -12.70 -5.02 -5.70
CA SER A 397 -13.01 -4.03 -6.73
C SER A 397 -12.53 -4.50 -8.09
N LEU A 398 -11.37 -5.15 -8.20
CA LEU A 398 -10.91 -5.74 -9.47
C LEU A 398 -11.92 -6.75 -10.03
N VAL A 399 -12.47 -7.64 -9.19
CA VAL A 399 -13.46 -8.63 -9.65
C VAL A 399 -14.75 -7.97 -10.15
N ARG A 400 -15.21 -6.91 -9.47
CA ARG A 400 -16.38 -6.13 -9.92
C ARG A 400 -16.07 -5.44 -11.26
N ASP A 401 -14.92 -4.81 -11.37
CA ASP A 401 -14.51 -3.98 -12.50
C ASP A 401 -14.22 -4.85 -13.74
N ALA A 402 -13.60 -6.01 -13.54
CA ALA A 402 -13.39 -7.01 -14.57
C ALA A 402 -14.72 -7.45 -15.20
N LYS A 403 -15.79 -7.65 -14.42
CA LYS A 403 -17.10 -8.02 -14.98
C LYS A 403 -17.62 -6.98 -15.96
N ILE A 404 -17.47 -5.70 -15.64
CA ILE A 404 -17.89 -4.60 -16.52
C ILE A 404 -17.10 -4.67 -17.84
N LEU A 405 -15.78 -4.87 -17.76
CA LEU A 405 -14.93 -5.01 -18.96
C LEU A 405 -15.34 -6.21 -19.82
N LEU A 406 -15.63 -7.36 -19.20
CA LEU A 406 -16.10 -8.56 -19.90
C LEU A 406 -17.46 -8.34 -20.59
N GLU A 407 -18.41 -7.68 -19.91
CA GLU A 407 -19.71 -7.32 -20.48
C GLU A 407 -19.59 -6.33 -21.66
N LYS A 408 -18.49 -5.57 -21.72
CA LYS A 408 -18.15 -4.63 -22.81
C LYS A 408 -17.32 -5.25 -23.92
N GLY A 409 -17.15 -6.57 -23.93
CA GLY A 409 -16.49 -7.29 -25.03
C GLY A 409 -14.96 -7.38 -24.92
N TYR A 410 -14.40 -7.13 -23.73
CA TYR A 410 -13.01 -7.47 -23.44
C TYR A 410 -12.91 -8.89 -22.90
N GLN A 411 -11.72 -9.48 -22.99
CA GLN A 411 -11.35 -10.73 -22.33
C GLN A 411 -10.18 -10.49 -21.39
N LEU A 412 -10.16 -11.20 -20.26
CA LEU A 412 -9.02 -11.17 -19.34
C LEU A 412 -7.96 -12.17 -19.85
N GLY A 413 -7.00 -11.66 -20.62
CA GLY A 413 -5.93 -12.47 -21.20
C GLY A 413 -4.90 -12.91 -20.16
N LYS A 414 -4.23 -11.94 -19.52
CA LYS A 414 -3.13 -12.19 -18.57
C LYS A 414 -3.46 -11.67 -17.17
N LEU A 415 -3.02 -12.40 -16.15
CA LEU A 415 -3.14 -12.02 -14.74
C LEU A 415 -1.86 -12.36 -13.99
N ALA A 416 -1.29 -11.40 -13.27
CA ALA A 416 -0.23 -11.63 -12.30
C ALA A 416 -0.58 -10.94 -10.98
N MET A 417 -0.16 -11.54 -9.88
CA MET A 417 -0.18 -10.89 -8.57
C MET A 417 1.18 -10.27 -8.30
N ILE A 418 1.20 -9.26 -7.45
CA ILE A 418 2.41 -8.58 -7.00
C ILE A 418 2.42 -8.68 -5.48
N ASP A 419 3.46 -9.29 -4.93
CA ASP A 419 3.66 -9.35 -3.47
C ASP A 419 4.29 -8.04 -2.98
N MET A 420 3.60 -6.91 -3.23
CA MET A 420 4.07 -5.55 -2.92
C MET A 420 4.25 -5.31 -1.42
N PHE A 421 3.46 -6.02 -0.60
CA PHE A 421 3.49 -5.93 0.86
C PHE A 421 3.59 -7.32 1.52
N PRO A 422 4.76 -7.98 1.45
CA PRO A 422 5.01 -9.23 2.15
C PRO A 422 4.71 -9.11 3.65
N HIS A 423 4.26 -10.21 4.26
CA HIS A 423 3.81 -10.30 5.66
C HIS A 423 2.51 -9.56 6.02
N THR A 424 1.82 -9.00 5.02
CA THR A 424 0.52 -8.34 5.20
C THR A 424 -0.59 -9.02 4.41
N GLY A 425 -1.84 -8.70 4.77
CA GLY A 425 -3.03 -9.13 4.03
C GLY A 425 -3.31 -8.34 2.73
N HIS A 426 -2.45 -7.41 2.34
CA HIS A 426 -2.59 -6.69 1.08
C HIS A 426 -2.20 -7.57 -0.11
N LEU A 427 -2.94 -7.42 -1.21
CA LEU A 427 -2.72 -8.11 -2.46
C LEU A 427 -2.82 -7.10 -3.60
N GLU A 428 -1.73 -6.96 -4.34
CA GLU A 428 -1.71 -6.22 -5.59
C GLU A 428 -1.74 -7.18 -6.78
N SER A 429 -2.22 -6.68 -7.91
CA SER A 429 -2.34 -7.45 -9.14
C SER A 429 -2.26 -6.54 -10.36
N ILE A 430 -1.80 -7.11 -11.47
CA ILE A 430 -1.77 -6.51 -12.79
C ILE A 430 -2.51 -7.47 -13.73
N SER A 431 -3.43 -6.91 -14.51
CA SER A 431 -4.34 -7.67 -15.39
C SER A 431 -4.34 -7.04 -16.77
N LEU A 432 -4.23 -7.85 -17.82
CA LEU A 432 -4.36 -7.40 -19.20
C LEU A 432 -5.71 -7.84 -19.75
N PHE A 433 -6.50 -6.87 -20.19
CA PHE A 433 -7.73 -7.09 -20.91
C PHE A 433 -7.53 -6.76 -22.39
N GLU A 434 -7.99 -7.63 -23.27
CA GLU A 434 -7.87 -7.47 -24.72
C GLU A 434 -9.26 -7.48 -25.35
N ARG A 435 -9.48 -6.60 -26.31
CA ARG A 435 -10.76 -6.51 -27.00
C ARG A 435 -10.92 -7.69 -27.98
N GLN A 436 -12.11 -8.30 -27.99
CA GLN A 436 -12.44 -9.35 -28.96
C GLN A 436 -12.60 -8.84 -30.39
#